data_AF-B6XCX1-F1
#
_entry.id   AF-B6XCX1-F1
#
_cell.length_a   1.000
_cell.length_b   1.000
_cell.length_c   1.000
_cell.angle_alpha   90.00
_cell.angle_beta   90.00
_cell.angle_gamma   90.00
#
_symmetry.space_group_name_H-M   'P 1'
#
loop_
_entity.id
_entity.type
_entity.pdbx_description
1 polymer ?
#
loop_
_entity_poly.entity_id
_entity_poly.type
_entity_poly.pdbx_seq_one_letter_code
_entity_poly.pdbx_strand_id
1 'polypeptide(L)'
;MDTEKVEYKVAGKGILNAFWFGLIAFIIALIINQVSPHNNSGGWSALDRGLWMVFIIFGAGVYCFFCFIIALGEWLGNRKKSHVNTERAMIATCLHGMVALFVGVCTLMIFYQ
;
A
#
# COMPACT_ATOMS: atom_id res chain seq x y z
N MET A 1 -18.45 -42.46 -2.16
CA MET A 1 -17.22 -41.79 -1.69
C MET A 1 -17.18 -40.47 -2.44
N ASP A 2 -17.95 -39.51 -1.95
CA ASP A 2 -18.09 -38.20 -2.57
C ASP A 2 -16.75 -37.49 -2.53
N THR A 3 -16.21 -37.25 -3.72
CA THR A 3 -15.07 -36.37 -3.92
C THR A 3 -15.58 -34.94 -3.71
N GLU A 4 -15.73 -34.55 -2.44
CA GLU A 4 -15.83 -33.13 -2.07
C GLU A 4 -14.60 -32.45 -2.66
N LYS A 5 -14.82 -31.75 -3.77
CA LYS A 5 -13.85 -30.83 -4.37
C LYS A 5 -13.62 -29.78 -3.31
N VAL A 6 -12.60 -29.98 -2.47
CA VAL A 6 -12.24 -29.01 -1.46
C VAL A 6 -11.83 -27.74 -2.20
N GLU A 7 -12.75 -26.79 -2.24
CA GLU A 7 -12.62 -25.55 -2.99
C GLU A 7 -11.41 -24.82 -2.44
N TYR A 8 -10.32 -24.77 -3.22
CA TYR A 8 -9.08 -24.11 -2.82
C TYR A 8 -9.35 -22.62 -2.62
N LYS A 9 -9.55 -22.21 -1.37
CA LYS A 9 -9.80 -20.81 -1.04
C LYS A 9 -8.48 -20.05 -1.16
N VAL A 10 -8.43 -19.03 -2.00
CA VAL A 10 -7.26 -18.17 -2.15
C VAL A 10 -7.39 -16.98 -1.20
N ALA A 11 -6.60 -16.96 -0.12
CA ALA A 11 -6.54 -15.83 0.81
C ALA A 11 -5.61 -14.73 0.26
N GLY A 12 -5.94 -13.46 0.49
CA GLY A 12 -5.10 -12.33 0.07
C GLY A 12 -5.25 -11.87 -1.38
N LYS A 13 -6.16 -12.47 -2.20
CA LYS A 13 -6.41 -11.98 -3.57
C LYS A 13 -6.92 -10.54 -3.59
N GLY A 14 -7.81 -10.19 -2.66
CA GLY A 14 -8.34 -8.83 -2.52
C GLY A 14 -7.26 -7.83 -2.11
N ILE A 15 -6.45 -8.18 -1.12
CA ILE A 15 -5.43 -7.27 -0.57
C ILE A 15 -4.24 -7.08 -1.52
N LEU A 16 -3.90 -8.12 -2.29
CA LEU A 16 -2.91 -8.01 -3.36
C LEU A 16 -3.41 -7.11 -4.50
N ASN A 17 -4.69 -7.22 -4.89
CA ASN A 17 -5.28 -6.30 -5.86
C ASN A 17 -5.33 -4.87 -5.32
N ALA A 18 -5.64 -4.69 -4.04
CA ALA A 18 -5.65 -3.39 -3.38
C ALA A 18 -4.27 -2.70 -3.44
N PHE A 19 -3.17 -3.47 -3.33
CA PHE A 19 -1.82 -2.94 -3.55
C PHE A 19 -1.66 -2.32 -4.95
N TRP A 20 -2.04 -3.05 -6.00
CA TRP A 20 -1.89 -2.58 -7.38
C TRP A 20 -2.79 -1.36 -7.68
N PHE A 21 -4.02 -1.36 -7.18
CA PHE A 21 -4.90 -0.18 -7.29
C PHE A 21 -4.33 1.02 -6.54
N GLY A 22 -3.83 0.83 -5.32
CA GLY A 22 -3.18 1.88 -4.55
C GLY A 22 -1.95 2.45 -5.25
N LEU A 23 -1.12 1.61 -5.88
CA LEU A 23 0.04 2.04 -6.65
C LEU A 23 -0.35 2.92 -7.84
N ILE A 24 -1.39 2.53 -8.58
CA ILE A 24 -1.87 3.33 -9.72
C ILE A 24 -2.39 4.69 -9.24
N ALA A 25 -3.21 4.72 -8.19
CA ALA A 25 -3.73 5.95 -7.62
C ALA A 25 -2.61 6.88 -7.12
N PHE A 26 -1.58 6.31 -6.48
CA PHE A 26 -0.40 7.05 -6.05
C PHE A 26 0.36 7.68 -7.22
N ILE A 27 0.62 6.92 -8.29
CA ILE A 27 1.29 7.44 -9.50
C ILE A 27 0.47 8.57 -10.12
N ILE A 28 -0.85 8.41 -10.25
CA ILE A 28 -1.74 9.44 -10.78
C ILE A 28 -1.67 10.71 -9.92
N ALA A 29 -1.73 10.58 -8.59
CA ALA A 29 -1.64 11.70 -7.67
C ALA A 29 -0.31 12.46 -7.81
N LEU A 30 0.81 11.75 -7.97
CA LEU A 30 2.11 12.35 -8.22
C LEU A 30 2.16 13.10 -9.56
N ILE A 31 1.62 12.51 -10.63
CA ILE A 31 1.55 13.16 -11.95
C ILE A 31 0.71 14.43 -11.89
N ILE A 32 -0.47 14.38 -11.26
CA ILE A 32 -1.33 15.55 -11.08
C ILE A 32 -0.58 16.63 -10.29
N ASN A 33 0.08 16.27 -9.19
CA ASN A 33 0.87 17.22 -8.41
C ASN A 33 2.03 17.82 -9.22
N GLN A 34 2.65 17.06 -10.12
CA GLN A 34 3.76 17.55 -10.94
C GLN A 34 3.31 18.44 -12.11
N VAL A 35 2.19 18.10 -12.75
CA VAL A 35 1.70 18.74 -13.98
C VAL A 35 0.70 19.87 -13.70
N SER A 36 0.24 20.01 -12.45
CA SER A 36 -0.73 21.04 -12.06
C SER A 36 -0.25 22.45 -12.46
N PRO A 37 -1.05 23.20 -13.23
CA PRO A 37 -0.69 24.56 -13.66
C PRO A 37 -0.53 25.52 -12.48
N HIS A 38 -1.18 25.24 -11.34
CA HIS A 38 -0.98 25.99 -10.09
C HIS A 38 0.47 25.92 -9.60
N ASN A 39 1.21 24.85 -9.94
CA ASN A 39 2.58 24.60 -9.49
C ASN A 39 3.66 25.24 -10.37
N ASN A 40 3.29 25.94 -11.46
CA ASN A 40 4.22 26.52 -12.44
C ASN A 40 4.61 27.99 -12.17
N SER A 41 4.15 28.60 -11.08
CA SER A 41 4.37 30.02 -10.78
C SER A 41 5.14 30.26 -9.47
N GLY A 42 6.48 30.15 -9.51
CA GLY A 42 7.39 30.71 -8.49
C GLY A 42 7.19 30.29 -7.02
N GLY A 43 7.91 30.93 -6.09
CA GLY A 43 8.22 30.42 -4.75
C GLY A 43 7.08 29.84 -3.89
N TRP A 44 5.86 30.38 -3.96
CA TRP A 44 4.70 29.86 -3.22
C TRP A 44 4.12 28.58 -3.85
N SER A 45 4.14 28.47 -5.17
CA SER A 45 3.68 27.27 -5.87
C SER A 45 4.61 26.08 -5.68
N ALA A 46 5.92 26.36 -5.55
CA ALA A 46 6.91 25.32 -5.27
C ALA A 46 6.75 24.75 -3.85
N LEU A 47 6.41 25.61 -2.87
CA LEU A 47 6.13 25.20 -1.49
C LEU A 47 4.84 24.38 -1.40
N ASP A 48 3.75 24.84 -2.03
CA ASP A 48 2.48 24.11 -2.09
C ASP A 48 2.64 22.73 -2.73
N ARG A 49 3.34 22.64 -3.88
CA ARG A 49 3.68 21.36 -4.52
C ARG A 49 4.43 20.41 -3.60
N GLY A 50 5.41 20.92 -2.86
CA GLY A 50 6.20 20.13 -1.91
C GLY A 50 5.34 19.60 -0.76
N LEU A 51 4.48 20.45 -0.21
CA LEU A 51 3.56 20.09 0.87
C LEU A 51 2.57 19.00 0.43
N TRP A 52 1.95 19.15 -0.75
CA TRP A 52 1.07 18.13 -1.33
C TRP A 52 1.79 16.81 -1.59
N MET A 53 3.04 16.86 -2.05
CA MET A 53 3.85 15.65 -2.26
C MET A 53 4.07 14.89 -0.94
N VAL A 54 4.36 15.61 0.14
CA VAL A 54 4.48 15.02 1.49
C VAL A 54 3.16 14.38 1.92
N PHE A 55 2.02 15.06 1.74
CA PHE A 55 0.71 14.49 2.08
C PHE A 55 0.36 13.25 1.25
N ILE A 56 0.67 13.24 -0.05
CA ILE A 56 0.45 12.09 -0.94
C ILE A 56 1.29 10.89 -0.48
N ILE A 57 2.58 11.12 -0.17
CA ILE A 57 3.50 10.07 0.31
C ILE A 57 3.06 9.56 1.69
N PHE A 58 2.74 10.45 2.62
CA PHE A 58 2.29 10.08 3.96
C PHE A 58 0.97 9.31 3.92
N GLY A 59 -0.01 9.79 3.13
CA GLY A 59 -1.29 9.10 2.93
C GLY A 59 -1.12 7.70 2.32
N ALA A 60 -0.22 7.55 1.34
CA ALA A 60 0.11 6.25 0.78
C ALA A 60 0.76 5.30 1.80
N GLY A 61 1.64 5.83 2.67
CA GLY A 61 2.25 5.07 3.76
C GLY A 61 1.23 4.59 4.78
N VAL A 62 0.34 5.47 5.24
CA VAL A 62 -0.74 5.13 6.18
C VAL A 62 -1.67 4.08 5.57
N TYR A 63 -2.07 4.25 4.29
CA TYR A 63 -2.87 3.27 3.56
C TYR A 63 -2.19 1.90 3.51
N CYS A 64 -0.91 1.86 3.12
CA CYS A 64 -0.14 0.61 3.06
C CYS A 64 0.00 -0.03 4.44
N PHE A 65 0.14 0.76 5.51
CA PHE A 65 0.19 0.23 6.87
C PHE A 65 -1.12 -0.46 7.29
N PHE A 66 -2.28 0.13 6.99
CA PHE A 66 -3.56 -0.52 7.24
C PHE A 66 -3.72 -1.80 6.42
N CYS A 67 -3.39 -1.76 5.12
CA CYS A 67 -3.44 -2.95 4.27
C CYS A 67 -2.46 -4.04 4.73
N PHE A 68 -1.30 -3.67 5.28
CA PHE A 68 -0.34 -4.58 5.88
C PHE A 68 -0.95 -5.32 7.08
N ILE A 69 -1.60 -4.62 8.01
CA ILE A 69 -2.25 -5.24 9.17
C ILE A 69 -3.34 -6.23 8.72
N ILE A 70 -4.16 -5.85 7.73
CA ILE A 70 -5.22 -6.72 7.21
C ILE A 70 -4.60 -7.95 6.52
N ALA A 71 -3.55 -7.77 5.71
CA ALA A 71 -2.83 -8.87 5.05
C ALA A 71 -2.21 -9.85 6.05
N LEU A 72 -1.60 -9.30 7.10
CA LEU A 72 -1.00 -10.07 8.19
C LEU A 72 -2.06 -10.84 8.96
N GLY A 73 -3.23 -10.24 9.22
CA GLY A 73 -4.39 -10.91 9.82
C GLY A 73 -4.93 -12.05 8.97
N GLU A 74 -5.11 -11.83 7.66
CA GLU A 74 -5.53 -12.88 6.72
C GLU A 74 -4.51 -14.01 6.62
N TRP A 75 -3.21 -13.68 6.63
CA TRP A 75 -2.14 -14.65 6.59
C TRP A 75 -2.07 -15.48 7.88
N LEU A 76 -2.02 -14.84 9.05
CA LEU A 76 -1.98 -15.52 10.35
C LEU A 76 -3.25 -16.35 10.64
N GLY A 77 -4.42 -15.86 10.21
CA GLY A 77 -5.70 -16.56 10.40
C GLY A 77 -5.89 -17.79 9.50
N ASN A 78 -5.16 -17.86 8.38
CA ASN A 78 -5.30 -18.95 7.41
C ASN A 78 -4.06 -19.84 7.26
N ARG A 79 -2.89 -19.47 7.81
CA ARG A 79 -1.63 -20.26 7.74
C ARG A 79 -1.72 -21.69 8.29
N LYS A 80 -2.68 -21.98 9.18
CA LYS A 80 -2.88 -23.31 9.77
C LYS A 80 -3.90 -24.16 9.01
N LYS A 81 -4.54 -23.62 7.96
CA LYS A 81 -5.59 -24.30 7.19
C LYS A 81 -4.99 -24.91 5.93
N SER A 82 -4.96 -26.25 5.85
CA SER A 82 -4.35 -26.99 4.73
C SER A 82 -5.03 -26.76 3.36
N HIS A 83 -6.24 -26.20 3.36
CA HIS A 83 -7.05 -25.99 2.15
C HIS A 83 -7.11 -24.53 1.67
N VAL A 84 -6.27 -23.66 2.23
CA VAL A 84 -6.23 -22.23 1.88
C VAL A 84 -4.86 -21.89 1.31
N ASN A 85 -4.83 -21.39 0.07
CA ASN A 85 -3.59 -20.85 -0.51
C ASN A 85 -3.34 -19.46 0.09
N THR A 86 -2.28 -19.35 0.91
CA THR A 86 -1.88 -18.12 1.60
C THR A 86 -0.72 -17.37 0.92
N GLU A 87 -0.21 -17.87 -0.22
CA GLU A 87 0.94 -17.29 -0.93
C GLU A 87 0.68 -15.82 -1.31
N ARG A 88 -0.53 -15.52 -1.81
CA ARG A 88 -0.92 -14.15 -2.16
C ARG A 88 -1.04 -13.24 -0.94
N ALA A 89 -1.53 -13.74 0.19
CA ALA A 89 -1.57 -13.00 1.44
C ALA A 89 -0.16 -12.69 1.95
N MET A 90 0.77 -13.64 1.82
CA MET A 90 2.17 -13.44 2.17
C MET A 90 2.84 -12.38 1.28
N ILE A 91 2.64 -12.45 -0.04
CA ILE A 91 3.16 -11.45 -0.99
C ILE A 91 2.59 -10.07 -0.67
N ALA A 92 1.27 -9.96 -0.46
CA ALA A 92 0.62 -8.71 -0.12
C ALA A 92 1.17 -8.12 1.19
N THR A 93 1.37 -8.97 2.21
CA THR A 93 1.97 -8.56 3.49
C THR A 93 3.39 -8.01 3.27
N CYS A 94 4.21 -8.68 2.45
CA CYS A 94 5.57 -8.25 2.17
C CYS A 94 5.60 -6.89 1.43
N LEU A 95 4.77 -6.74 0.40
CA LEU A 95 4.70 -5.52 -0.42
C LEU A 95 4.20 -4.31 0.38
N HIS A 96 3.06 -4.45 1.06
CA HIS A 96 2.50 -3.38 1.90
C HIS A 96 3.43 -3.03 3.06
N GLY A 97 4.07 -4.04 3.67
CA GLY A 97 5.04 -3.86 4.76
C GLY A 97 6.29 -3.10 4.34
N MET A 98 6.86 -3.41 3.16
CA MET A 98 8.02 -2.67 2.63
C MET A 98 7.71 -1.19 2.39
N VAL A 99 6.54 -0.89 1.80
CA VAL A 99 6.14 0.49 1.54
C VAL A 99 5.87 1.25 2.85
N ALA A 100 5.17 0.62 3.80
CA ALA A 100 4.90 1.23 5.10
C ALA A 100 6.20 1.53 5.87
N LEU A 101 7.17 0.61 5.85
CA LEU A 101 8.49 0.82 6.45
C LEU A 101 9.25 1.94 5.76
N PHE A 102 9.28 1.96 4.43
CA PHE A 102 9.96 3.00 3.67
C PHE A 102 9.40 4.39 4.01
N VAL A 103 8.08 4.55 3.95
CA VAL A 103 7.43 5.83 4.27
C VAL A 103 7.64 6.19 5.75
N GLY A 104 7.57 5.22 6.67
CA GLY A 104 7.83 5.44 8.09
C GLY A 104 9.24 5.94 8.35
N VAL A 105 10.26 5.34 7.72
CA VAL A 105 11.66 5.77 7.82
C VAL A 105 11.86 7.16 7.23
N CYS A 106 11.33 7.44 6.04
CA CYS A 106 11.39 8.78 5.44
C CYS A 106 10.76 9.84 6.35
N THR A 107 9.62 9.52 6.98
CA THR A 107 8.93 10.42 7.89
C THR A 107 9.76 10.65 9.15
N LEU A 108 10.32 9.60 9.76
CA LEU A 108 11.18 9.71 10.94
C LEU A 108 12.43 10.56 10.68
N MET A 109 13.08 10.40 9.52
CA MET A 109 14.25 11.21 9.16
C MET A 109 13.92 12.72 9.12
N ILE A 110 12.71 13.09 8.69
CA ILE A 110 12.28 14.50 8.64
C ILE A 110 12.06 15.07 10.05
N PHE A 111 11.53 14.28 10.99
CA PHE A 111 11.26 14.76 12.36
C PHE A 111 12.47 14.72 13.30
N TYR A 112 13.53 13.99 12.94
CA TYR A 112 14.77 13.88 13.72
C TYR A 112 15.91 14.78 13.19
N GLN A 113 15.65 15.61 12.17
CA GLN A 113 16.51 16.72 11.74
C GLN A 113 16.23 17.99 12.55
#